data_AF-A0A957EGI0-F1
#
_entry.id   AF-A0A957EGI0-F1
#
_cell.length_a   1.000
_cell.length_b   1.000
_cell.length_c   1.000
_cell.angle_alpha   90.00
_cell.angle_beta   90.00
_cell.angle_gamma   90.00
#
_symmetry.space_group_name_H-M   'P 1'
#
loop_
_entity.id
_entity.type
_entity.pdbx_description
1 polymer ?
#
loop_
_entity_poly.entity_id
_entity_poly.type
_entity_poly.pdbx_seq_one_letter_code
_entity_poly.pdbx_strand_id
1 'polypeptide(L)'
;MRFVILAGFLLIVLWLGLKGWRIAQAVRSLLAAQTQVETLMAEDLAQIDPNEAEALLLQVRQDVVTLKRETAVFMPLTPYLTWLPRVGPLMPAARPLMEMADAGTEAGVYALRGLKPTLALLQDDAPGTERIAALVQTLNSAKPDLQQTSQAFDRLVAARAALGDTSAFPAQLQTLLDRADPWLPVAQTGLQVAQIMPDIMGVSGQRRYLVIAQNEDEARPTGGFIAGAGLVVVENGRIVDLTFRDANLIDAWSDDLRTLTKPYGDPPLPIQQFLGLDLFLFRDANFWPDFPTSAEMAMEL
;
A
#
# COMPACT_ATOMS: atom_id res chain seq x y z
N MET A 1 -10.57 -17.88 -58.64
CA MET A 1 -11.23 -16.97 -57.67
C MET A 1 -12.05 -17.70 -56.61
N ARG A 2 -13.03 -18.55 -56.93
CA ARG A 2 -13.89 -19.23 -55.93
C ARG A 2 -13.14 -20.08 -54.89
N PHE A 3 -12.13 -20.85 -55.30
CA PHE A 3 -11.31 -21.66 -54.39
C PHE A 3 -10.50 -20.83 -53.38
N VAL A 4 -10.01 -19.66 -53.78
CA VAL A 4 -9.24 -18.76 -52.91
C VAL A 4 -10.13 -18.14 -51.84
N ILE A 5 -11.36 -17.77 -52.21
CA ILE A 5 -12.36 -17.23 -51.28
C ILE A 5 -12.78 -18.30 -50.26
N LEU A 6 -13.02 -19.53 -50.71
CA LEU A 6 -13.36 -20.66 -49.83
C LEU A 6 -12.21 -21.01 -48.87
N ALA A 7 -10.96 -21.05 -49.36
CA ALA A 7 -9.80 -21.29 -48.52
C ALA A 7 -9.59 -20.17 -47.49
N GLY A 8 -9.75 -18.91 -47.90
CA GLY A 8 -9.69 -17.76 -47.00
C GLY A 8 -10.76 -17.80 -45.91
N PHE A 9 -12.01 -18.13 -46.28
CA PHE A 9 -13.09 -18.29 -45.31
C PHE A 9 -12.81 -19.42 -44.30
N LEU A 10 -12.32 -20.57 -44.78
CA LEU A 10 -12.01 -21.71 -43.92
C LEU A 10 -10.87 -21.39 -42.95
N LEU A 11 -9.85 -20.64 -43.38
CA LEU A 11 -8.80 -20.15 -42.50
C LEU A 11 -9.33 -19.19 -41.43
N ILE A 12 -10.27 -18.30 -41.76
CA ILE A 12 -10.91 -17.41 -40.80
C ILE A 12 -11.72 -18.22 -39.78
N VAL A 13 -12.49 -19.21 -40.23
CA VAL A 13 -13.28 -20.08 -39.33
C VAL A 13 -12.38 -20.89 -38.40
N LEU A 14 -11.30 -21.49 -38.92
CA LEU A 14 -10.32 -22.21 -38.10
C LEU A 14 -9.65 -21.28 -37.09
N TRP A 15 -9.28 -20.07 -37.51
CA TRP A 15 -8.68 -19.07 -36.64
C TRP A 15 -9.64 -18.61 -35.55
N LEU A 16 -10.90 -18.34 -35.88
CA LEU A 16 -11.95 -18.03 -34.90
C LEU A 16 -12.21 -19.20 -33.95
N GLY A 17 -12.22 -20.43 -34.46
CA GLY A 17 -12.36 -21.65 -33.66
C GLY A 17 -11.21 -21.82 -32.67
N LEU A 18 -9.96 -21.60 -33.10
CA LEU A 18 -8.79 -21.65 -32.24
C LEU A 18 -8.84 -20.57 -31.14
N LYS A 19 -9.25 -19.35 -31.49
CA LYS A 19 -9.45 -18.25 -30.53
C LYS A 19 -10.53 -18.60 -29.51
N GLY A 20 -11.68 -19.08 -29.97
CA GLY A 20 -12.79 -19.50 -29.11
C GLY A 20 -12.38 -20.61 -28.14
N TRP A 21 -11.62 -21.59 -28.62
CA TRP A 21 -11.08 -22.66 -27.78
C TRP A 21 -10.14 -22.15 -26.69
N ARG A 22 -9.20 -21.25 -27.03
CA ARG A 22 -8.28 -20.63 -26.05
C ARG A 22 -9.02 -19.78 -25.02
N ILE A 23 -10.00 -19.01 -25.45
CA ILE A 23 -10.85 -18.21 -24.54
C ILE A 23 -11.60 -19.15 -23.58
N ALA A 24 -12.22 -20.21 -24.09
CA ALA A 24 -12.95 -21.17 -23.27
C ALA A 24 -12.04 -21.88 -22.26
N GLN A 25 -10.82 -22.23 -22.65
CA GLN A 25 -9.82 -22.82 -21.75
C GLN A 25 -9.41 -21.86 -20.64
N ALA A 26 -9.07 -20.60 -20.99
CA ALA A 26 -8.69 -19.59 -20.02
C ALA A 26 -9.82 -19.27 -19.03
N VAL A 27 -11.07 -19.14 -19.50
CA VAL A 27 -12.24 -18.92 -18.63
C VAL A 27 -12.44 -20.10 -17.67
N ARG A 28 -12.33 -21.34 -18.15
CA ARG A 28 -12.46 -22.53 -17.27
C ARG A 28 -11.37 -22.58 -16.21
N SER A 29 -10.13 -22.24 -16.60
CA SER A 29 -8.98 -22.18 -15.68
C SER A 29 -9.19 -21.11 -14.62
N LEU A 30 -9.65 -19.91 -14.98
CA LEU A 30 -9.96 -18.83 -14.03
C LEU A 30 -11.09 -19.19 -13.06
N LEU A 31 -12.13 -19.88 -13.54
CA LEU A 31 -13.22 -20.35 -12.67
C LEU A 31 -12.72 -21.40 -11.66
N ALA A 32 -11.80 -22.27 -12.07
CA ALA A 32 -11.17 -23.22 -11.15
C ALA A 32 -10.23 -22.52 -10.15
N ALA A 33 -9.48 -21.51 -10.61
CA ALA A 33 -8.61 -20.70 -9.78
C ALA A 33 -9.38 -19.93 -8.70
N GLN A 34 -10.60 -19.46 -9.00
CA GLN A 34 -11.45 -18.79 -8.01
C GLN A 34 -11.66 -19.65 -6.76
N THR A 35 -11.98 -20.94 -6.92
CA THR A 35 -12.17 -21.85 -5.78
C THR A 35 -10.90 -22.04 -4.97
N GLN A 36 -9.73 -22.09 -5.63
CA GLN A 36 -8.44 -22.19 -4.95
C GLN A 36 -8.06 -20.91 -4.20
N VAL A 37 -8.40 -19.74 -4.76
CA VAL A 37 -8.23 -18.46 -4.05
C VAL A 37 -9.14 -18.41 -2.83
N GLU A 38 -10.40 -18.85 -2.93
CA GLU A 38 -11.33 -18.89 -1.80
C GLU A 38 -10.83 -19.80 -0.66
N THR A 39 -10.19 -20.93 -0.98
CA THR A 39 -9.56 -21.79 0.04
C THR A 39 -8.35 -21.12 0.68
N LEU A 40 -7.45 -20.52 -0.11
CA LEU A 40 -6.28 -19.82 0.42
C LEU A 40 -6.67 -18.59 1.27
N MET A 41 -7.74 -17.89 0.90
CA MET A 41 -8.27 -16.75 1.67
C MET A 41 -8.95 -17.17 2.99
N ALA A 42 -9.29 -18.45 3.14
CA ALA A 42 -9.84 -18.99 4.39
C ALA A 42 -8.74 -19.47 5.36
N GLU A 43 -7.51 -19.64 4.87
CA GLU A 43 -6.35 -20.01 5.67
C GLU A 43 -5.72 -18.79 6.36
N ASP A 44 -4.99 -19.04 7.46
CA ASP A 44 -4.19 -18.01 8.10
C ASP A 44 -3.00 -17.64 7.19
N LEU A 45 -2.61 -16.37 7.12
CA LEU A 45 -1.48 -15.90 6.30
C LEU A 45 -0.18 -16.63 6.64
N ALA A 46 0.00 -17.03 7.90
CA ALA A 46 1.16 -17.80 8.32
C ALA A 46 1.16 -19.24 7.76
N GLN A 47 0.01 -19.77 7.35
CA GLN A 47 -0.11 -21.15 6.85
C GLN A 47 -0.06 -21.26 5.32
N ILE A 48 -0.21 -20.15 4.61
CA ILE A 48 -0.17 -20.12 3.14
C ILE A 48 1.23 -20.50 2.64
N ASP A 49 1.33 -21.49 1.75
CA ASP A 49 2.56 -21.80 1.02
C ASP A 49 2.82 -20.70 -0.03
N PRO A 50 3.90 -19.91 0.11
CA PRO A 50 4.18 -18.82 -0.82
C PRO A 50 4.46 -19.31 -2.25
N ASN A 51 4.92 -20.55 -2.43
CA ASN A 51 5.16 -21.14 -3.76
C ASN A 51 3.85 -21.52 -4.44
N GLU A 52 2.89 -22.06 -3.69
CA GLU A 52 1.57 -22.41 -4.23
C GLU A 52 0.80 -21.16 -4.64
N ALA A 53 0.82 -20.13 -3.79
CA ALA A 53 0.24 -18.83 -4.10
C ALA A 53 0.86 -18.21 -5.35
N GLU A 54 2.19 -18.33 -5.52
CA GLU A 54 2.89 -17.80 -6.69
C GLU A 54 2.52 -18.56 -7.97
N ALA A 55 2.49 -19.89 -7.92
CA ALA A 55 2.11 -20.72 -9.06
C ALA A 55 0.67 -20.40 -9.51
N LEU A 56 -0.27 -20.29 -8.56
CA LEU A 56 -1.66 -19.93 -8.83
C LEU A 56 -1.74 -18.54 -9.48
N LEU A 57 -1.05 -17.55 -8.93
CA LEU A 57 -1.10 -16.17 -9.41
C LEU A 57 -0.47 -16.01 -10.81
N LEU A 58 0.62 -16.74 -11.09
CA LEU A 58 1.22 -16.81 -12.42
C LEU A 58 0.28 -17.47 -13.43
N GLN A 59 -0.44 -18.53 -13.04
CA GLN A 59 -1.46 -19.17 -13.89
C GLN A 59 -2.61 -18.20 -14.20
N VAL A 60 -3.18 -17.55 -13.17
CA VAL A 60 -4.24 -16.56 -13.34
C VAL A 60 -3.80 -15.42 -14.26
N ARG A 61 -2.57 -14.91 -14.08
CA ARG A 61 -2.00 -13.88 -14.98
C ARG A 61 -1.90 -14.38 -16.42
N GLN A 62 -1.39 -15.59 -16.63
CA GLN A 62 -1.27 -16.17 -17.97
C GLN A 62 -2.63 -16.30 -18.66
N ASP A 63 -3.66 -16.70 -17.94
CA ASP A 63 -5.02 -16.81 -18.46
C ASP A 63 -5.63 -15.45 -18.77
N VAL A 64 -5.42 -14.45 -17.90
CA VAL A 64 -5.86 -13.06 -18.15
C VAL A 64 -5.17 -12.47 -19.37
N VAL A 65 -3.84 -12.61 -19.51
CA VAL A 65 -3.10 -12.13 -20.69
C VAL A 65 -3.60 -12.83 -21.96
N THR A 66 -3.89 -14.13 -21.86
CA THR A 66 -4.49 -14.89 -22.96
C THR A 66 -5.86 -14.33 -23.32
N LEU A 67 -6.73 -14.07 -22.36
CA LEU A 67 -8.03 -13.46 -22.61
C LEU A 67 -7.92 -12.07 -23.24
N LYS A 68 -7.07 -11.19 -22.69
CA LYS A 68 -6.83 -9.84 -23.24
C LYS A 68 -6.39 -9.91 -24.70
N ARG A 69 -5.45 -10.80 -25.04
CA ARG A 69 -4.96 -10.98 -26.42
C ARG A 69 -6.01 -11.58 -27.33
N GLU A 70 -6.70 -12.64 -26.90
CA GLU A 70 -7.61 -13.36 -27.78
C GLU A 70 -8.91 -12.58 -28.01
N THR A 71 -9.36 -11.79 -27.03
CA THR A 71 -10.57 -10.94 -27.12
C THR A 71 -10.33 -9.58 -27.80
N ALA A 72 -9.09 -9.16 -27.97
CA ALA A 72 -8.73 -7.85 -28.54
C ALA A 72 -9.42 -7.56 -29.90
N VAL A 73 -9.59 -8.58 -30.75
CA VAL A 73 -10.25 -8.46 -32.06
C VAL A 73 -11.74 -8.11 -31.93
N PHE A 74 -12.37 -8.49 -30.82
CA PHE A 74 -13.79 -8.24 -30.55
C PHE A 74 -14.01 -6.94 -29.77
N MET A 75 -12.98 -6.34 -29.16
CA MET A 75 -13.07 -5.10 -28.39
C MET A 75 -13.65 -3.88 -29.15
N PRO A 76 -13.45 -3.72 -30.47
CA PRO A 76 -14.15 -2.69 -31.24
C PRO A 76 -15.65 -2.93 -31.39
N LEU A 77 -16.10 -4.18 -31.24
CA LEU A 77 -17.50 -4.56 -31.41
C LEU A 77 -18.32 -4.41 -30.12
N THR A 78 -17.68 -4.34 -28.96
CA THR A 78 -18.39 -4.33 -27.66
C THR A 78 -19.44 -3.21 -27.53
N PRO A 79 -19.24 -1.96 -28.01
CA PRO A 79 -20.27 -0.93 -27.90
C PRO A 79 -21.58 -1.27 -28.63
N TYR A 80 -21.54 -2.16 -29.62
CA TYR A 80 -22.69 -2.58 -30.42
C TYR A 80 -23.38 -3.84 -29.87
N LEU A 81 -22.83 -4.47 -28.83
CA LEU A 81 -23.31 -5.74 -28.28
C LEU A 81 -24.14 -5.57 -27.00
N THR A 82 -24.62 -4.36 -26.73
CA THR A 82 -25.42 -4.02 -25.53
C THR A 82 -26.77 -4.73 -25.48
N TRP A 83 -27.27 -5.21 -26.62
CA TRP A 83 -28.53 -5.95 -26.73
C TRP A 83 -28.45 -7.40 -26.22
N LEU A 84 -27.25 -7.94 -25.99
CA LEU A 84 -27.09 -9.33 -25.55
C LEU A 84 -27.65 -9.55 -24.14
N PRO A 85 -28.45 -10.60 -23.91
CA PRO A 85 -28.96 -10.89 -22.57
C PRO A 85 -27.81 -11.23 -21.60
N ARG A 86 -27.92 -10.76 -20.35
CA ARG A 86 -26.96 -10.93 -19.23
C ARG A 86 -25.60 -10.24 -19.38
N VAL A 87 -25.02 -10.21 -20.59
CA VAL A 87 -23.68 -9.65 -20.83
C VAL A 87 -23.70 -8.26 -21.47
N GLY A 88 -24.83 -7.84 -22.05
CA GLY A 88 -25.01 -6.53 -22.67
C GLY A 88 -24.60 -5.34 -21.80
N PRO A 89 -24.99 -5.29 -20.51
CA PRO A 89 -24.57 -4.23 -19.59
C PRO A 89 -23.06 -4.16 -19.35
N LEU A 90 -22.34 -5.28 -19.53
CA LEU A 90 -20.88 -5.35 -19.33
C LEU A 90 -20.10 -4.90 -20.57
N MET A 91 -20.72 -4.85 -21.75
CA MET A 91 -20.00 -4.60 -23.00
C MET A 91 -19.34 -3.21 -23.08
N PRO A 92 -19.98 -2.12 -22.60
CA PRO A 92 -19.30 -0.83 -22.48
C PRO A 92 -18.14 -0.86 -21.49
N ALA A 93 -18.24 -1.70 -20.46
CA ALA A 93 -17.23 -1.88 -19.41
C ALA A 93 -16.15 -2.93 -19.74
N ALA A 94 -16.21 -3.59 -20.91
CA ALA A 94 -15.32 -4.70 -21.24
C ALA A 94 -13.83 -4.31 -21.22
N ARG A 95 -13.50 -3.10 -21.68
CA ARG A 95 -12.13 -2.58 -21.67
C ARG A 95 -11.60 -2.31 -20.25
N PRO A 96 -12.28 -1.49 -19.42
CA PRO A 96 -11.82 -1.28 -18.05
C PRO A 96 -11.81 -2.56 -17.23
N LEU A 97 -12.77 -3.49 -17.39
CA LEU A 97 -12.74 -4.79 -16.72
C LEU A 97 -11.51 -5.63 -17.11
N MET A 98 -11.16 -5.65 -18.41
CA MET A 98 -9.97 -6.36 -18.88
C MET A 98 -8.69 -5.70 -18.37
N GLU A 99 -8.64 -4.36 -18.30
CA GLU A 99 -7.50 -3.65 -17.74
C GLU A 99 -7.37 -3.88 -16.24
N MET A 100 -8.47 -3.93 -15.48
CA MET A 100 -8.44 -4.30 -14.06
C MET A 100 -7.88 -5.69 -13.85
N ALA A 101 -8.30 -6.69 -14.64
CA ALA A 101 -7.79 -8.05 -14.53
C ALA A 101 -6.28 -8.09 -14.85
N ASP A 102 -5.85 -7.44 -15.93
CA ASP A 102 -4.45 -7.44 -16.37
C ASP A 102 -3.54 -6.71 -15.38
N ALA A 103 -3.93 -5.50 -14.97
CA ALA A 103 -3.18 -4.68 -14.03
C ALA A 103 -3.19 -5.26 -12.61
N GLY A 104 -4.32 -5.83 -12.16
CA GLY A 104 -4.43 -6.46 -10.85
C GLY A 104 -3.59 -7.72 -10.73
N THR A 105 -3.60 -8.59 -11.74
CA THR A 105 -2.73 -9.78 -11.76
C THR A 105 -1.25 -9.42 -11.93
N GLU A 106 -0.95 -8.33 -12.64
CA GLU A 106 0.41 -7.80 -12.73
C GLU A 106 0.94 -7.32 -11.39
N ALA A 107 0.15 -6.49 -10.70
CA ALA A 107 0.46 -6.00 -9.37
C ALA A 107 0.65 -7.17 -8.41
N GLY A 108 -0.24 -8.16 -8.44
CA GLY A 108 -0.13 -9.36 -7.62
C GLY A 108 1.18 -10.11 -7.85
N VAL A 109 1.57 -10.36 -9.11
CA VAL A 109 2.80 -11.10 -9.41
C VAL A 109 4.04 -10.37 -8.90
N TYR A 110 4.14 -9.05 -9.13
CA TYR A 110 5.27 -8.28 -8.63
C TYR A 110 5.27 -8.20 -7.10
N ALA A 111 4.10 -8.00 -6.48
CA ALA A 111 3.98 -7.93 -5.02
C ALA A 111 4.43 -9.24 -4.38
N LEU A 112 3.92 -10.36 -4.87
CA LEU A 112 4.24 -11.67 -4.33
C LEU A 112 5.71 -12.02 -4.56
N ARG A 113 6.28 -11.72 -5.73
CA ARG A 113 7.71 -11.93 -5.99
C ARG A 113 8.58 -11.15 -5.00
N GLY A 114 8.27 -9.88 -4.77
CA GLY A 114 9.03 -9.02 -3.85
C GLY A 114 8.84 -9.38 -2.37
N LEU A 115 7.62 -9.76 -1.99
CA LEU A 115 7.23 -10.01 -0.59
C LEU A 115 7.24 -11.50 -0.20
N LYS A 116 7.54 -12.42 -1.12
CA LYS A 116 7.68 -13.84 -0.82
C LYS A 116 8.58 -14.11 0.40
N PRO A 117 9.74 -13.45 0.56
CA PRO A 117 10.57 -13.67 1.75
C PRO A 117 9.92 -13.18 3.04
N THR A 118 9.01 -12.19 2.99
CA THR A 118 8.32 -11.71 4.21
C THR A 118 7.32 -12.71 4.74
N LEU A 119 6.66 -13.49 3.87
CA LEU A 119 5.78 -14.59 4.29
C LEU A 119 6.55 -15.65 5.08
N ALA A 120 7.76 -16.00 4.63
CA ALA A 120 8.64 -16.91 5.36
C ALA A 120 9.06 -16.35 6.73
N LEU A 121 9.27 -15.03 6.85
CA LEU A 121 9.58 -14.38 8.13
C LEU A 121 8.41 -14.41 9.13
N LEU A 122 7.16 -14.48 8.66
CA LEU A 122 5.99 -14.61 9.53
C LEU A 122 5.86 -16.02 10.12
N GLN A 123 6.45 -17.02 9.46
CA GLN A 123 6.48 -18.41 9.89
C GLN A 123 7.63 -18.73 10.85
N ASP A 124 8.59 -17.82 11.00
CA ASP A 124 9.77 -17.99 11.84
C ASP A 124 9.52 -17.49 13.28
N ASP A 125 10.04 -18.22 14.28
CA ASP A 125 9.90 -17.93 15.72
C ASP A 125 10.87 -16.85 16.22
N ALA A 126 11.51 -16.11 15.31
CA ALA A 126 12.45 -15.05 15.64
C ALA A 126 11.83 -13.96 16.54
N PRO A 127 12.61 -13.36 17.47
CA PRO A 127 12.17 -12.22 18.28
C PRO A 127 11.65 -11.07 17.40
N GLY A 128 10.64 -10.34 17.89
CA GLY A 128 9.96 -9.30 17.11
C GLY A 128 10.91 -8.22 16.55
N THR A 129 11.96 -7.83 17.28
CA THR A 129 12.95 -6.85 16.82
C THR A 129 13.79 -7.35 15.65
N GLU A 130 14.23 -8.60 15.69
CA GLU A 130 14.97 -9.23 14.60
C GLU A 130 14.07 -9.45 13.38
N ARG A 131 12.79 -9.81 13.61
CA ARG A 131 11.78 -9.92 12.55
C ARG A 131 11.54 -8.58 11.85
N ILE A 132 11.45 -7.48 12.60
CA ILE A 132 11.32 -6.13 12.03
C ILE A 132 12.55 -5.78 11.18
N ALA A 133 13.76 -6.03 11.69
CA ALA A 133 14.98 -5.76 10.95
C ALA A 133 15.03 -6.58 9.64
N ALA A 134 14.71 -7.88 9.69
CA ALA A 134 14.64 -8.74 8.51
C ALA A 134 13.57 -8.32 7.51
N LEU A 135 12.40 -7.88 8.00
CA LEU A 135 11.33 -7.33 7.16
C LEU A 135 11.81 -6.08 6.41
N VAL A 136 12.47 -5.16 7.12
CA VAL A 136 13.02 -3.93 6.54
C VAL A 136 14.03 -4.23 5.43
N GLN A 137 14.91 -5.23 5.62
CA GLN A 137 15.87 -5.64 4.59
C GLN A 137 15.20 -6.30 3.39
N THR A 138 14.14 -7.09 3.63
CA THR A 138 13.32 -7.66 2.57
C THR A 138 12.65 -6.57 1.75
N LEU A 139 12.02 -5.59 2.40
CA LEU A 139 11.38 -4.45 1.73
C LEU A 139 12.40 -3.62 0.92
N ASN A 140 13.61 -3.43 1.46
CA ASN A 140 14.66 -2.72 0.72
C ASN A 140 15.08 -3.46 -0.54
N SER A 141 15.23 -4.78 -0.46
CA SER A 141 15.59 -5.63 -1.60
C SER A 141 14.45 -5.73 -2.62
N ALA A 142 13.21 -5.64 -2.15
CA ALA A 142 11.99 -5.67 -2.97
C ALA A 142 11.63 -4.34 -3.62
N LYS A 143 12.39 -3.24 -3.40
CA LYS A 143 12.09 -1.91 -3.95
C LYS A 143 11.73 -1.90 -5.45
N PRO A 144 12.47 -2.57 -6.36
CA PRO A 144 12.10 -2.62 -7.78
C PRO A 144 10.73 -3.26 -8.03
N ASP A 145 10.43 -4.34 -7.31
CA ASP A 145 9.17 -5.07 -7.44
C ASP A 145 8.01 -4.29 -6.84
N LEU A 146 8.21 -3.60 -5.72
CA LEU A 146 7.22 -2.70 -5.12
C LEU A 146 6.91 -1.52 -6.06
N GLN A 147 7.92 -0.99 -6.77
CA GLN A 147 7.70 0.07 -7.76
C GLN A 147 6.84 -0.43 -8.93
N GLN A 148 7.13 -1.61 -9.47
CA GLN A 148 6.32 -2.23 -10.53
C GLN A 148 4.90 -2.55 -10.05
N THR A 149 4.79 -3.05 -8.82
CA THR A 149 3.51 -3.26 -8.14
C THR A 149 2.71 -1.96 -8.09
N SER A 150 3.34 -0.84 -7.74
CA SER A 150 2.65 0.46 -7.61
C SER A 150 2.13 0.95 -8.94
N GLN A 151 2.95 0.88 -9.99
CA GLN A 151 2.55 1.30 -11.33
C GLN A 151 1.40 0.44 -11.88
N ALA A 152 1.42 -0.86 -11.65
CA ALA A 152 0.34 -1.76 -12.03
C ALA A 152 -0.92 -1.51 -11.17
N PHE A 153 -0.77 -1.27 -9.87
CA PHE A 153 -1.89 -0.99 -8.98
C PHE A 153 -2.57 0.35 -9.29
N ASP A 154 -1.82 1.38 -9.65
CA ASP A 154 -2.38 2.66 -10.10
C ASP A 154 -3.22 2.49 -11.38
N ARG A 155 -2.80 1.64 -12.31
CA ARG A 155 -3.63 1.27 -13.48
C ARG A 155 -4.89 0.51 -13.10
N LEU A 156 -4.82 -0.40 -12.13
CA LEU A 156 -5.99 -1.09 -11.58
C LEU A 156 -6.99 -0.09 -10.99
N VAL A 157 -6.53 0.85 -10.17
CA VAL A 157 -7.38 1.88 -9.55
C VAL A 157 -8.00 2.79 -10.62
N ALA A 158 -7.23 3.23 -11.60
CA ALA A 158 -7.74 4.03 -12.72
C ALA A 158 -8.78 3.26 -13.55
N ALA A 159 -8.55 1.97 -13.82
CA ALA A 159 -9.49 1.12 -14.55
C ALA A 159 -10.78 0.88 -13.74
N ARG A 160 -10.68 0.72 -12.41
CA ARG A 160 -11.84 0.63 -11.51
C ARG A 160 -12.67 1.91 -11.53
N ALA A 161 -12.03 3.08 -11.48
CA ALA A 161 -12.71 4.37 -11.56
C ALA A 161 -13.43 4.57 -12.90
N ALA A 162 -12.83 4.10 -14.00
CA ALA A 162 -13.42 4.17 -15.33
C ALA A 162 -14.68 3.31 -15.51
N LEU A 163 -14.97 2.37 -14.61
CA LEU A 163 -16.22 1.59 -14.65
C LEU A 163 -17.46 2.44 -14.34
N GLY A 164 -17.33 3.52 -13.56
CA GLY A 164 -18.45 4.35 -13.14
C GLY A 164 -19.50 3.57 -12.34
N ASP A 165 -20.78 3.71 -12.73
CA ASP A 165 -21.91 3.02 -12.11
C ASP A 165 -21.97 1.53 -12.51
N THR A 166 -21.91 0.67 -11.49
CA THR A 166 -21.87 -0.79 -11.63
C THR A 166 -23.20 -1.47 -11.26
N SER A 167 -24.25 -0.72 -10.97
CA SER A 167 -25.57 -1.23 -10.56
C SER A 167 -26.23 -2.15 -11.59
N ALA A 168 -25.89 -1.99 -12.87
CA ALA A 168 -26.40 -2.80 -13.97
C ALA A 168 -25.60 -4.10 -14.21
N PHE A 169 -24.52 -4.35 -13.45
CA PHE A 169 -23.68 -5.54 -13.64
C PHE A 169 -24.32 -6.80 -13.05
N PRO A 170 -23.88 -8.02 -13.42
CA PRO A 170 -24.31 -9.23 -12.74
C PRO A 170 -23.97 -9.17 -11.25
N ALA A 171 -24.87 -9.68 -10.40
CA ALA A 171 -24.74 -9.62 -8.94
C ALA A 171 -23.39 -10.15 -8.43
N GLN A 172 -22.87 -11.22 -9.03
CA GLN A 172 -21.57 -11.80 -8.69
C GLN A 172 -20.42 -10.79 -8.85
N LEU A 173 -20.42 -10.01 -9.93
CA LEU A 173 -19.38 -9.00 -10.16
C LEU A 173 -19.55 -7.82 -9.20
N GLN A 174 -20.78 -7.39 -8.92
CA GLN A 174 -21.05 -6.37 -7.91
C GLN A 174 -20.48 -6.77 -6.55
N THR A 175 -20.79 -7.99 -6.08
CA THR A 175 -20.27 -8.50 -4.81
C THR A 175 -18.73 -8.52 -4.75
N LEU A 176 -18.05 -8.87 -5.84
CA LEU A 176 -16.59 -8.84 -5.89
C LEU A 176 -16.04 -7.42 -5.83
N LEU A 177 -16.65 -6.48 -6.56
CA LEU A 177 -16.26 -5.07 -6.54
C LEU A 177 -16.50 -4.44 -5.17
N ASP A 178 -17.69 -4.65 -4.58
CA ASP A 178 -18.05 -4.15 -3.24
C ASP A 178 -17.10 -4.67 -2.15
N ARG A 179 -16.62 -5.92 -2.31
CA ARG A 179 -15.62 -6.50 -1.41
C ARG A 179 -14.23 -5.90 -1.61
N ALA A 180 -13.86 -5.55 -2.83
CA ALA A 180 -12.52 -5.05 -3.17
C ALA A 180 -12.35 -3.55 -2.93
N ASP A 181 -13.39 -2.75 -3.20
CA ASP A 181 -13.33 -1.27 -3.21
C ASP A 181 -12.82 -0.65 -1.90
N PRO A 182 -13.23 -1.11 -0.69
CA PRO A 182 -12.71 -0.57 0.55
C PRO A 182 -11.21 -0.80 0.75
N TRP A 183 -10.64 -1.84 0.12
CA TRP A 183 -9.24 -2.21 0.28
C TRP A 183 -8.31 -1.52 -0.73
N LEU A 184 -8.84 -0.98 -1.84
CA LEU A 184 -8.02 -0.26 -2.82
C LEU A 184 -7.21 0.90 -2.21
N PRO A 185 -7.80 1.85 -1.45
CA PRO A 185 -7.02 2.93 -0.85
C PRO A 185 -6.03 2.43 0.22
N VAL A 186 -6.41 1.38 0.97
CA VAL A 186 -5.56 0.77 1.99
C VAL A 186 -4.33 0.12 1.36
N ALA A 187 -4.51 -0.66 0.29
CA ALA A 187 -3.42 -1.30 -0.44
C ALA A 187 -2.51 -0.28 -1.12
N GLN A 188 -3.07 0.79 -1.70
CA GLN A 188 -2.28 1.87 -2.31
C GLN A 188 -1.41 2.58 -1.26
N THR A 189 -1.99 2.88 -0.09
CA THR A 189 -1.26 3.51 1.02
C THR A 189 -0.19 2.56 1.59
N GLY A 190 -0.54 1.29 1.81
CA GLY A 190 0.39 0.27 2.28
C GLY A 190 1.59 0.09 1.36
N LEU A 191 1.38 0.18 0.05
CA LEU A 191 2.45 0.10 -0.94
C LEU A 191 3.36 1.33 -0.95
N GLN A 192 2.81 2.53 -0.73
CA GLN A 192 3.61 3.74 -0.53
C GLN A 192 4.46 3.63 0.74
N VAL A 193 3.84 3.20 1.85
CA VAL A 193 4.54 2.96 3.12
C VAL A 193 5.64 1.92 2.95
N ALA A 194 5.38 0.79 2.31
CA ALA A 194 6.36 -0.27 2.07
C ALA A 194 7.60 0.23 1.30
N GLN A 195 7.43 1.18 0.38
CA GLN A 195 8.54 1.76 -0.40
C GLN A 195 9.42 2.70 0.44
N ILE A 196 8.83 3.50 1.33
CA ILE A 196 9.56 4.48 2.15
C ILE A 196 10.07 3.91 3.48
N MET A 197 9.45 2.82 3.96
CA MET A 197 9.76 2.20 5.24
C MET A 197 11.24 1.85 5.41
N PRO A 198 11.97 1.29 4.43
CA PRO A 198 13.40 1.04 4.58
C PRO A 198 14.23 2.28 4.94
N ASP A 199 13.90 3.42 4.34
CA ASP A 199 14.65 4.65 4.57
C ASP A 199 14.29 5.30 5.90
N ILE A 200 13.03 5.18 6.34
CA ILE A 200 12.58 5.52 7.70
C ILE A 200 13.31 4.63 8.73
N MET A 201 13.47 3.35 8.42
CA MET A 201 14.13 2.39 9.30
C MET A 201 15.67 2.40 9.18
N GLY A 202 16.24 3.44 8.56
CA GLY A 202 17.67 3.70 8.58
C GLY A 202 18.52 2.74 7.76
N VAL A 203 17.98 2.17 6.68
CA VAL A 203 18.77 1.36 5.72
C VAL A 203 19.75 2.22 4.93
N SER A 204 19.35 3.44 4.57
CA SER A 204 20.21 4.40 3.84
C SER A 204 21.13 5.22 4.77
N GLY A 205 21.21 4.86 6.06
CA GLY A 205 21.97 5.56 7.09
C GLY A 205 21.15 5.77 8.37
N GLN A 206 21.84 6.05 9.48
CA GLN A 206 21.22 6.24 10.79
C GLN A 206 20.14 7.34 10.75
N ARG A 207 18.97 7.05 11.32
CA ARG A 207 17.87 8.00 11.51
C ARG A 207 17.68 8.32 12.98
N ARG A 208 17.34 9.56 13.28
CA ARG A 208 17.07 10.07 14.62
C ARG A 208 15.67 10.65 14.64
N TYR A 209 14.85 10.18 15.56
CA TYR A 209 13.47 10.60 15.74
C TYR A 209 13.30 11.20 17.13
N LEU A 210 12.79 12.42 17.18
CA LEU A 210 12.29 13.03 18.41
C LEU A 210 10.83 12.59 18.61
N VAL A 211 10.57 11.89 19.70
CA VAL A 211 9.23 11.45 20.11
C VAL A 211 8.80 12.31 21.29
N ILE A 212 7.74 13.08 21.12
CA ILE A 212 7.26 14.00 22.15
C ILE A 212 6.07 13.37 22.87
N ALA A 213 6.15 13.27 24.19
CA ALA A 213 5.05 12.82 25.04
C ALA A 213 4.25 14.05 25.49
N GLN A 214 2.98 14.11 25.09
CA GLN A 214 2.09 15.22 25.36
C GLN A 214 0.99 14.80 26.35
N ASN A 215 0.63 15.71 27.25
CA ASN A 215 -0.51 15.58 28.16
C ASN A 215 -1.66 16.47 27.69
N GLU A 216 -2.76 15.85 27.28
CA GLU A 216 -3.97 16.51 26.78
C GLU A 216 -4.73 17.31 27.85
N ASP A 217 -4.50 17.07 29.13
CA ASP A 217 -5.13 17.83 30.23
C ASP A 217 -4.76 19.32 30.21
N GLU A 218 -3.61 19.62 29.60
CA GLU A 218 -3.16 20.99 29.39
C GLU A 218 -2.99 21.24 27.89
N ALA A 219 -4.12 21.53 27.22
CA ALA A 219 -4.18 21.69 25.78
C ALA A 219 -3.16 22.71 25.24
N ARG A 220 -2.49 22.32 24.16
CA ARG A 220 -1.57 23.16 23.37
C ARG A 220 -1.89 22.97 21.88
N PRO A 221 -1.51 23.91 21.00
CA PRO A 221 -1.96 23.87 19.60
C PRO A 221 -1.63 22.60 18.81
N THR A 222 -0.56 21.85 19.16
CA THR A 222 -0.25 20.56 18.51
C THR A 222 -0.74 19.33 19.28
N GLY A 223 -1.53 19.51 20.34
CA GLY A 223 -2.01 18.44 21.21
C GLY A 223 -2.13 18.92 22.65
N GLY A 224 -1.05 18.71 23.42
CA GLY A 224 -1.03 19.00 24.86
C GLY A 224 0.33 19.46 25.36
N PHE A 225 0.43 19.72 26.66
CA PHE A 225 1.67 20.10 27.33
C PHE A 225 2.74 19.03 27.13
N ILE A 226 3.95 19.42 26.78
CA ILE A 226 5.05 18.48 26.56
C ILE A 226 5.58 18.03 27.93
N ALA A 227 5.22 16.82 28.35
CA ALA A 227 5.64 16.24 29.62
C ALA A 227 7.03 15.59 29.54
N GLY A 228 7.46 15.19 28.35
CA GLY A 228 8.77 14.61 28.12
C GLY A 228 9.05 14.37 26.65
N ALA A 229 10.28 13.97 26.36
CA ALA A 229 10.66 13.61 25.02
C ALA A 229 11.65 12.44 25.00
N GLY A 230 11.61 11.70 23.91
CA GLY A 230 12.52 10.60 23.64
C GLY A 230 13.28 10.77 22.34
N LEU A 231 14.56 10.41 22.36
CA LEU A 231 15.37 10.22 21.17
C LEU A 231 15.34 8.73 20.82
N VAL A 232 14.84 8.42 19.63
CA VAL A 232 14.91 7.08 19.03
C VAL A 232 15.91 7.12 17.89
N VAL A 233 16.95 6.30 17.98
CA VAL A 233 17.94 6.16 16.91
C VAL A 233 17.73 4.80 16.25
N VAL A 234 17.52 4.82 14.93
CA VAL A 234 17.27 3.62 14.13
C VAL A 234 18.36 3.46 13.09
N GLU A 235 18.89 2.25 12.96
CA GLU A 235 19.89 1.88 11.97
C GLU A 235 19.61 0.47 11.44
N ASN A 236 19.54 0.32 10.12
CA ASN A 236 19.33 -0.96 9.44
C ASN A 236 18.16 -1.79 9.99
N GLY A 237 17.05 -1.15 10.33
CA GLY A 237 15.86 -1.80 10.86
C GLY A 237 15.88 -2.06 12.37
N ARG A 238 16.93 -1.66 13.09
CA ARG A 238 17.07 -1.83 14.54
C ARG A 238 17.04 -0.50 15.27
N ILE A 239 16.38 -0.46 16.42
CA ILE A 239 16.53 0.64 17.37
C ILE A 239 17.86 0.43 18.08
N VAL A 240 18.82 1.32 17.86
CA VAL A 240 20.18 1.24 18.41
C VAL A 240 20.38 2.14 19.64
N ASP A 241 19.53 3.14 19.80
CA ASP A 241 19.45 3.97 21.01
C ASP A 241 18.00 4.40 21.24
N LEU A 242 17.60 4.41 22.52
CA LEU A 242 16.28 4.81 22.98
C LEU A 242 16.43 5.46 24.34
N THR A 243 16.34 6.79 24.36
CA THR A 243 16.46 7.57 25.60
C THR A 243 15.21 8.41 25.75
N PHE A 244 14.54 8.34 26.92
CA PHE A 244 13.43 9.23 27.29
C PHE A 244 13.80 10.07 28.50
N ARG A 245 13.40 11.34 28.49
CA ARG A 245 13.60 12.28 29.60
C ARG A 245 12.35 13.09 29.87
N ASP A 246 12.12 13.38 31.14
CA ASP A 246 11.11 14.34 31.59
C ASP A 246 11.43 15.74 31.05
N ALA A 247 10.40 16.48 30.64
CA ALA A 247 10.59 17.82 30.07
C ALA A 247 11.27 18.77 31.05
N ASN A 248 11.05 18.64 32.37
CA ASN A 248 11.75 19.44 33.37
C ASN A 248 13.24 19.10 33.43
N LEU A 249 13.66 17.87 33.11
CA LEU A 249 15.08 17.48 33.05
C LEU A 249 15.74 17.87 31.71
N ILE A 250 14.93 18.13 30.69
CA ILE A 250 15.37 18.73 29.42
C ILE A 250 15.54 20.24 29.63
N ASP A 251 14.56 20.89 30.25
CA ASP A 251 14.59 22.33 30.55
C ASP A 251 15.61 22.71 31.63
N ALA A 252 15.66 21.92 32.71
CA ALA A 252 16.56 22.12 33.83
C ALA A 252 17.81 21.26 33.65
N TRP A 253 18.95 21.94 33.62
CA TRP A 253 20.19 21.38 33.07
C TRP A 253 21.17 20.90 34.16
N SER A 254 20.65 20.64 35.36
CA SER A 254 21.34 20.07 36.52
C SER A 254 20.40 19.16 37.31
N ASP A 255 20.94 18.13 37.98
CA ASP A 255 20.17 17.21 38.84
C ASP A 255 19.45 17.93 40.00
N ASP A 256 19.79 19.20 40.27
CA ASP A 256 19.15 20.05 41.29
C ASP A 256 17.93 20.84 40.80
N LEU A 257 17.58 20.75 39.50
CA LEU A 257 16.47 21.41 38.83
C LEU A 257 16.48 22.96 38.92
N ARG A 258 17.61 23.58 39.23
CA ARG A 258 17.68 25.00 39.60
C ARG A 258 18.65 25.84 38.78
N THR A 259 19.51 25.23 37.97
CA THR A 259 20.53 25.95 37.22
C THR A 259 20.25 25.91 35.71
N LEU A 260 20.09 27.09 35.11
CA LEU A 260 19.99 27.27 33.67
C LEU A 260 21.41 27.39 33.08
N THR A 261 21.83 26.47 32.21
CA THR A 261 23.16 26.51 31.57
C THR A 261 23.12 26.94 30.10
N LYS A 262 21.95 27.27 29.56
CA LYS A 262 21.76 27.88 28.24
C LYS A 262 20.83 29.10 28.37
N PRO A 263 21.03 30.16 27.57
CA PRO A 263 20.08 31.27 27.52
C PRO A 263 18.80 30.80 26.82
N TYR A 264 17.67 30.87 27.52
CA TYR A 264 16.35 30.75 26.89
C TYR A 264 15.91 32.12 26.39
N GLY A 265 15.20 32.12 25.26
CA GLY A 265 14.61 33.33 24.69
C GLY A 265 13.36 33.78 25.45
N ASP A 266 12.88 34.97 25.09
CA ASP A 266 11.59 35.45 25.56
C ASP A 266 10.46 34.58 24.96
N PRO A 267 9.47 34.18 25.77
CA PRO A 267 8.34 33.44 25.25
C PRO A 267 7.44 34.32 24.37
N PRO A 268 6.67 33.71 23.46
CA PRO A 268 5.61 34.40 22.74
C PRO A 268 4.73 35.20 23.70
N LEU A 269 4.36 36.42 23.30
CA LEU A 269 3.60 37.35 24.15
C LEU A 269 2.36 36.71 24.83
N PRO A 270 1.57 35.83 24.17
CA PRO A 270 0.46 35.16 24.83
C PRO A 270 0.88 34.22 25.98
N ILE A 271 1.99 33.48 25.85
CA ILE A 271 2.52 32.66 26.94
C ILE A 271 2.88 33.55 28.13
N GLN A 272 3.58 34.67 27.88
CA GLN A 272 3.97 35.60 28.93
C GLN A 272 2.74 36.23 29.62
N GLN A 273 1.77 36.71 28.85
CA GLN A 273 0.60 37.43 29.38
C GLN A 273 -0.41 36.54 30.10
N PHE A 274 -0.65 35.33 29.58
CA PHE A 274 -1.72 34.46 30.09
C PHE A 274 -1.22 33.36 31.01
N LEU A 275 0.00 32.84 30.79
CA LEU A 275 0.60 31.80 31.64
C LEU A 275 1.60 32.37 32.64
N GLY A 276 2.03 33.63 32.48
CA GLY A 276 2.97 34.27 33.40
C GLY A 276 4.38 33.66 33.36
N LEU A 277 4.74 33.05 32.23
CA LEU A 277 6.06 32.45 32.03
C LEU A 277 6.99 33.47 31.40
N ASP A 278 8.20 33.61 31.96
CA ASP A 278 9.22 34.56 31.50
C ASP A 278 10.28 33.92 30.60
N LEU A 279 10.27 32.59 30.46
CA LEU A 279 11.24 31.85 29.65
C LEU A 279 10.50 30.98 28.63
N PHE A 280 11.02 30.93 27.40
CA PHE A 280 10.57 29.97 26.40
C PHE A 280 11.32 28.64 26.56
N LEU A 281 10.64 27.64 27.10
CA LEU A 281 11.22 26.34 27.44
C LEU A 281 10.85 25.26 26.42
N PHE A 282 11.56 24.13 26.42
CA PHE A 282 11.24 22.98 25.55
C PHE A 282 9.80 22.52 25.73
N ARG A 283 9.28 22.58 26.97
CA ARG A 283 7.88 22.22 27.27
C ARG A 283 6.84 23.06 26.50
N ASP A 284 7.25 24.26 26.05
CA ASP A 284 6.43 25.25 25.36
C ASP A 284 6.70 25.29 23.85
N ALA A 285 7.62 24.46 23.36
CA ALA A 285 8.05 24.43 21.96
C ALA A 285 6.87 24.20 20.98
N ASN A 286 5.78 23.59 21.44
CA ASN A 286 4.58 23.37 20.65
C ASN A 286 3.53 24.48 20.71
N PHE A 287 3.94 25.72 20.99
CA PHE A 287 3.05 26.87 21.05
C PHE A 287 2.34 27.17 19.72
N TRP A 288 2.95 26.90 18.57
CA TRP A 288 2.33 27.22 17.28
C TRP A 288 1.45 26.08 16.77
N PRO A 289 0.26 26.36 16.19
CA PRO A 289 -0.56 25.35 15.53
C PRO A 289 0.10 24.79 14.26
N ASP A 290 1.06 25.53 13.69
CA ASP A 290 1.87 25.06 12.57
C ASP A 290 2.88 24.02 13.07
N PHE A 291 2.64 22.75 12.72
CA PHE A 291 3.48 21.64 13.17
C PHE A 291 4.96 21.80 12.77
N PRO A 292 5.31 22.18 11.52
CA PRO A 292 6.70 22.42 11.15
C PRO A 292 7.40 23.46 12.06
N THR A 293 6.75 24.60 12.31
CA THR A 293 7.29 25.64 13.20
C THR A 293 7.53 25.10 14.62
N SER A 294 6.54 24.42 15.20
CA SER A 294 6.66 23.83 16.54
C SER A 294 7.71 22.71 16.62
N ALA A 295 7.87 21.93 15.55
CA ALA A 295 8.89 20.88 15.47
C ALA A 295 10.30 21.48 15.38
N GLU A 296 10.50 22.56 14.62
CA GLU A 296 11.78 23.28 14.56
C GLU A 296 12.16 23.83 15.95
N MET A 297 11.22 24.44 16.65
CA MET A 297 11.44 24.97 18.01
C MET A 297 11.80 23.85 18.99
N ALA A 298 11.13 22.70 18.89
CA ALA A 298 11.45 21.54 19.73
C ALA A 298 12.82 20.90 19.42
N MET A 299 13.34 21.08 18.20
CA MET A 299 14.69 20.62 17.84
C MET A 299 15.78 21.62 18.24
N GLU A 300 15.45 22.92 18.32
CA GLU A 300 16.38 23.98 18.72
C GLU A 300 16.66 23.99 20.22
N LEU A 301 15.61 23.74 21.03
CA LEU A 301 15.64 23.75 22.50
C LEU A 301 16.24 22.44 23.07
#